data_AF-A0A1A6B818-F1
#
_entry.id   AF-A0A1A6B818-F1
#
_cell.length_a   1.000
_cell.length_b   1.000
_cell.length_c   1.000
_cell.angle_alpha   90.00
_cell.angle_beta   90.00
_cell.angle_gamma   90.00
#
_symmetry.space_group_name_H-M   'P 1'
#
loop_
_entity.id
_entity.type
_entity.pdbx_description
1 polymer ?
#
loop_
_entity_poly.entity_id
_entity_poly.type
_entity_poly.pdbx_seq_one_letter_code
_entity_poly.pdbx_strand_id
1 'polypeptide(L)'
;MGVYALAAPAKMIQVFGIRLPERESRSEVRAVYGGFGLAIAGALAYAATSAGPARTGIMITVGLALAGMAFGRIVSAVIEGRTPFYPNWFYFVVEAVVGGALLLTAQS
;
A
#
# COMPACT_ATOMS: atom_id res chain seq x y z
N MET A 1 -2.16 8.48 1.77
CA MET A 1 -1.52 8.37 0.44
C MET A 1 -2.48 8.68 -0.72
N GLY A 2 -3.67 8.07 -0.80
CA GLY A 2 -4.59 8.21 -1.95
C GLY A 2 -4.89 9.63 -2.44
N VAL A 3 -5.49 10.49 -1.61
CA VAL A 3 -5.83 11.87 -2.00
C VAL A 3 -4.59 12.69 -2.39
N TYR A 4 -3.48 12.48 -1.67
CA TYR A 4 -2.23 13.19 -1.93
C TYR A 4 -1.58 12.77 -3.25
N ALA A 5 -1.66 11.49 -3.61
CA ALA A 5 -1.19 10.97 -4.89
C ALA A 5 -1.99 11.54 -6.08
N LEU A 6 -3.30 11.75 -5.91
CA LEU A 6 -4.15 12.37 -6.92
C LEU A 6 -3.79 13.84 -7.14
N ALA A 7 -3.62 14.59 -6.05
CA ALA A 7 -3.34 16.02 -6.10
C ALA A 7 -1.90 16.34 -6.52
N ALA A 8 -0.90 15.61 -6.00
CA ALA A 8 0.52 15.90 -6.16
C ALA A 8 1.36 14.62 -6.37
N PRO A 9 1.18 13.89 -7.50
CA PRO A 9 1.83 12.59 -7.71
C PRO A 9 3.36 12.66 -7.72
N ALA A 10 3.92 13.73 -8.29
CA ALA A 10 5.38 13.92 -8.37
C ALA A 10 6.01 14.11 -7.00
N LYS A 11 5.38 14.90 -6.10
CA LYS A 11 5.91 15.12 -4.74
C LYS A 11 5.81 13.87 -3.88
N MET A 12 4.76 13.07 -4.06
CA MET A 12 4.58 11.84 -3.30
C MET A 12 5.67 10.81 -3.62
N ILE A 13 5.93 10.56 -4.91
CA ILE A 13 6.88 9.51 -5.31
C ILE A 13 8.35 9.95 -5.19
N GLN A 14 8.61 11.26 -5.14
CA GLN A 14 9.95 11.83 -4.95
C GLN A 14 10.61 11.39 -3.64
N VAL A 15 9.82 11.01 -2.62
CA VAL A 15 10.34 10.45 -1.36
C VAL A 15 11.15 9.16 -1.60
N PHE A 16 10.83 8.43 -2.68
CA PHE A 16 11.55 7.24 -3.12
C PHE A 16 12.65 7.56 -4.15
N GLY A 17 12.97 8.83 -4.36
CA GLY A 17 13.95 9.27 -5.36
C GLY A 17 13.46 9.21 -6.81
N ILE A 18 12.19 8.88 -7.05
CA ILE A 18 11.62 8.72 -8.38
C ILE A 18 11.18 10.08 -8.93
N ARG A 19 11.58 10.39 -10.18
CA ARG A 19 11.10 11.56 -10.93
C ARG A 19 10.02 11.12 -11.93
N LEU A 20 9.04 11.98 -12.20
CA LEU A 20 7.96 11.74 -13.16
C LEU A 20 7.94 12.81 -14.27
N PRO A 21 8.88 12.76 -15.24
CA PRO A 21 8.96 13.76 -16.31
C PRO A 21 7.75 13.73 -17.24
N GLU A 22 7.23 12.55 -17.55
CA GLU A 22 6.19 12.34 -18.56
C GLU A 22 4.77 12.47 -17.98
N ARG A 23 3.79 12.75 -18.85
CA ARG A 23 2.38 12.84 -18.44
C ARG A 23 1.82 11.47 -18.06
N GLU A 24 2.26 10.46 -18.78
CA GLU A 24 1.95 9.04 -18.65
C GLU A 24 2.37 8.55 -17.26
N SER A 25 3.63 8.82 -16.88
CA SER A 25 4.19 8.49 -15.56
C SER A 25 3.38 9.11 -14.41
N ARG A 26 2.91 10.35 -14.57
CA ARG A 26 2.05 11.01 -13.56
C ARG A 26 0.62 10.46 -13.56
N SER A 27 0.10 10.04 -14.70
CA SER A 27 -1.22 9.41 -14.81
C SER A 27 -1.24 8.07 -14.09
N GLU A 28 -0.21 7.25 -14.31
CA GLU A 28 -0.03 5.95 -13.66
C GLU A 28 0.01 6.09 -12.14
N VAL A 29 0.79 7.05 -11.64
CA VAL A 29 0.90 7.28 -10.19
C VAL A 29 -0.44 7.69 -9.58
N ARG A 30 -1.25 8.49 -10.28
CA ARG A 30 -2.60 8.84 -9.82
C ARG A 30 -3.55 7.65 -9.83
N ALA A 31 -3.45 6.77 -10.83
CA ALA A 31 -4.28 5.58 -10.90
C ALA A 31 -3.95 4.60 -9.76
N VAL A 32 -2.68 4.21 -9.63
CA VAL A 32 -2.24 3.14 -8.72
C VAL A 32 -2.09 3.62 -7.28
N TYR A 33 -1.41 4.73 -7.04
CA TYR A 33 -1.20 5.21 -5.66
C TYR A 33 -2.34 6.11 -5.18
N GLY A 34 -3.11 6.68 -6.11
CA GLY A 34 -4.27 7.52 -5.83
C GLY A 34 -5.57 6.75 -5.81
N GLY A 35 -6.10 6.47 -6.99
CA GLY A 35 -7.41 5.85 -7.20
C GLY A 35 -7.54 4.47 -6.53
N PHE A 36 -6.60 3.56 -6.79
CA PHE A 36 -6.60 2.24 -6.16
C PHE A 36 -6.44 2.36 -4.63
N GLY A 37 -5.56 3.23 -4.14
CA GLY A 37 -5.43 3.50 -2.70
C GLY A 37 -6.73 4.00 -2.04
N LEU A 38 -7.50 4.85 -2.73
CA LEU A 38 -8.81 5.30 -2.26
C LEU A 38 -9.86 4.19 -2.31
N ALA A 39 -9.84 3.35 -3.33
CA ALA A 39 -10.75 2.21 -3.44
C ALA A 39 -10.53 1.21 -2.28
N ILE A 40 -9.27 0.90 -1.95
CA ILE A 40 -8.92 0.06 -0.80
C ILE A 40 -9.38 0.71 0.51
N ALA A 41 -9.19 2.03 0.67
CA ALA A 41 -9.69 2.74 1.85
C ALA A 41 -11.23 2.65 1.97
N GLY A 42 -11.96 2.77 0.86
CA GLY A 42 -13.41 2.58 0.81
C GLY A 42 -13.83 1.16 1.17
N ALA A 43 -13.13 0.15 0.66
CA ALA A 43 -13.39 -1.25 1.00
C ALA A 43 -13.16 -1.53 2.50
N LEU A 44 -12.08 -1.01 3.07
CA LEU A 44 -11.81 -1.11 4.51
C LEU A 44 -12.85 -0.36 5.36
N ALA A 45 -13.30 0.82 4.92
CA ALA A 45 -14.36 1.56 5.59
C ALA A 45 -15.70 0.80 5.59
N TYR A 46 -16.03 0.16 4.47
CA TYR A 46 -17.18 -0.74 4.38
C TYR A 46 -17.05 -1.95 5.30
N ALA A 47 -15.87 -2.59 5.32
CA ALA A 47 -15.57 -3.70 6.22
C ALA A 47 -15.58 -3.30 7.71
N ALA A 48 -15.39 -2.02 8.03
CA ALA A 48 -15.47 -1.52 9.40
C ALA A 48 -16.90 -1.37 9.91
N THR A 49 -17.88 -1.20 9.02
CA THR A 49 -19.30 -1.01 9.37
C THR A 49 -20.19 -2.21 9.04
N SER A 50 -19.67 -3.20 8.32
CA SER A 50 -20.40 -4.38 7.87
C SER A 50 -19.78 -5.67 8.43
N ALA A 51 -20.61 -6.58 8.93
CA ALA A 51 -20.18 -7.90 9.39
C ALA A 51 -20.47 -9.00 8.35
N GLY A 52 -19.80 -10.16 8.50
CA GLY A 52 -20.04 -11.35 7.67
C GLY A 52 -19.00 -11.60 6.57
N PRO A 53 -19.29 -12.50 5.62
CA PRO A 53 -18.29 -13.04 4.68
C PRO A 53 -17.59 -11.99 3.82
N ALA A 54 -18.30 -10.91 3.46
CA ALA A 54 -17.73 -9.81 2.68
C ALA A 54 -16.61 -9.07 3.45
N ARG A 55 -16.80 -8.84 4.76
CA ARG A 55 -15.76 -8.26 5.62
C ARG A 55 -14.52 -9.15 5.64
N THR A 56 -14.70 -10.44 5.91
CA THR A 56 -13.60 -11.42 5.94
C THR A 56 -12.83 -11.44 4.62
N GLY A 57 -13.52 -11.46 3.49
CA GLY A 57 -12.90 -11.39 2.17
C GLY A 57 -12.05 -10.13 2.00
N ILE A 58 -12.59 -8.95 2.35
CA ILE A 58 -11.85 -7.68 2.26
C ILE A 58 -10.60 -7.70 3.16
N MET A 59 -10.73 -8.12 4.42
CA MET A 59 -9.62 -8.18 5.37
C MET A 59 -8.49 -9.10 4.86
N ILE A 60 -8.84 -10.28 4.35
CA ILE A 60 -7.88 -11.24 3.79
C ILE A 60 -7.19 -10.66 2.55
N THR A 61 -7.96 -10.15 1.59
CA THR A 61 -7.40 -9.62 0.34
C THR A 61 -6.47 -8.44 0.59
N VAL A 62 -6.87 -7.47 1.41
CA VAL A 62 -6.03 -6.30 1.71
C VAL A 62 -4.83 -6.71 2.58
N GLY A 63 -5.03 -7.61 3.53
CA GLY A 63 -3.95 -8.15 4.36
C GLY A 63 -2.87 -8.85 3.53
N LEU A 64 -3.26 -9.70 2.57
CA LEU A 64 -2.35 -10.36 1.64
C LEU A 64 -1.65 -9.37 0.71
N ALA A 65 -2.35 -8.34 0.23
CA ALA A 65 -1.75 -7.30 -0.60
C ALA A 65 -0.63 -6.56 0.15
N LEU A 66 -0.85 -6.21 1.43
CA LEU A 66 0.17 -5.60 2.28
C LEU A 66 1.34 -6.55 2.55
N ALA A 67 1.07 -7.83 2.84
CA ALA A 67 2.10 -8.84 3.02
C ALA A 67 2.97 -9.01 1.76
N GLY A 68 2.38 -8.96 0.56
CA GLY A 68 3.11 -8.99 -0.71
C GLY A 68 4.04 -7.80 -0.90
N MET A 69 3.62 -6.59 -0.52
CA MET A 69 4.48 -5.40 -0.56
C MET A 69 5.64 -5.47 0.43
N ALA A 70 5.39 -6.01 1.63
CA ALA A 70 6.44 -6.25 2.62
C ALA A 70 7.45 -7.30 2.10
N PHE A 71 6.95 -8.39 1.50
CA PHE A 71 7.80 -9.42 0.89
C PHE A 71 8.66 -8.87 -0.25
N GLY A 72 8.10 -8.03 -1.13
CA GLY A 72 8.85 -7.39 -2.21
C GLY A 72 10.06 -6.59 -1.70
N ARG A 73 9.93 -5.91 -0.55
CA ARG A 73 11.05 -5.18 0.07
C ARG A 73 12.13 -6.11 0.62
N ILE A 74 11.76 -7.27 1.15
CA ILE A 74 12.73 -8.30 1.57
C ILE A 74 13.50 -8.80 0.35
N VAL A 75 12.79 -9.13 -0.74
CA VAL A 75 13.41 -9.59 -1.99
C VAL A 75 14.41 -8.54 -2.50
N SER A 76 14.02 -7.26 -2.54
CA SER A 76 14.95 -6.19 -2.93
C SER A 76 16.15 -6.05 -1.99
N ALA A 77 15.95 -6.19 -0.68
CA ALA A 77 17.06 -6.15 0.28
C ALA A 77 18.05 -7.30 0.09
N VAL A 78 17.58 -8.47 -0.37
CA VAL A 78 18.40 -9.66 -0.63
C VAL A 78 19.16 -9.53 -1.96
N ILE A 79 18.51 -9.02 -3.01
CA ILE A 79 19.10 -8.93 -4.35
C ILE A 79 20.01 -7.71 -4.50
N GLU A 80 19.54 -6.52 -4.14
CA GLU A 80 20.24 -5.26 -4.35
C GLU A 80 20.98 -4.74 -3.11
N GLY A 81 20.77 -5.36 -1.94
CA GLY A 81 21.37 -4.97 -0.67
C GLY A 81 20.52 -4.00 0.16
N ARG A 82 21.06 -3.58 1.32
CA ARG A 82 20.31 -2.80 2.30
C ARG A 82 20.04 -1.37 1.80
N THR A 83 18.76 -1.04 1.70
CA THR A 83 18.26 0.32 1.45
C THR A 83 18.19 1.15 2.73
N PRO A 84 18.20 2.49 2.65
CA PRO A 84 18.04 3.38 3.81
C PRO A 84 16.77 3.07 4.63
N PHE A 85 16.84 3.30 5.94
CA PHE A 85 15.75 3.00 6.87
C PHE A 85 14.44 3.71 6.48
N TYR A 86 14.53 5.01 6.16
CA TYR A 86 13.44 5.76 5.52
C TYR A 86 13.78 5.97 4.04
N PRO A 87 12.83 5.71 3.11
CA PRO A 87 11.45 5.28 3.34
C PRO A 87 11.24 3.76 3.49
N ASN A 88 12.19 2.93 3.07
CA ASN A 88 11.88 1.55 2.70
C ASN A 88 11.54 0.63 3.88
N TRP A 89 12.38 0.60 4.93
CA TRP A 89 12.14 -0.24 6.11
C TRP A 89 10.99 0.25 6.98
N PHE A 90 10.75 1.57 7.03
CA PHE A 90 9.58 2.11 7.70
C PHE A 90 8.28 1.58 7.06
N TYR A 91 8.16 1.66 5.73
CA TYR A 91 6.97 1.13 5.07
C TYR A 91 6.85 -0.39 5.20
N PHE A 92 7.96 -1.13 5.19
CA PHE A 92 7.96 -2.57 5.47
C PHE A 92 7.30 -2.89 6.82
N VAL A 93 7.68 -2.17 7.89
CA VAL A 93 7.09 -2.39 9.23
C VAL A 93 5.59 -2.07 9.22
N VAL A 94 5.19 -0.95 8.60
CA VAL A 94 3.78 -0.58 8.50
C VAL A 94 2.97 -1.64 7.76
N GLU A 95 3.47 -2.12 6.62
CA GLU A 95 2.80 -3.13 5.80
C GLU A 95 2.71 -4.48 6.52
N ALA A 96 3.78 -4.91 7.18
CA ALA A 96 3.79 -6.17 7.94
C ALA A 96 2.84 -6.11 9.13
N VAL A 97 2.84 -5.01 9.90
CA VAL A 97 1.98 -4.85 11.09
C VAL A 97 0.52 -4.71 10.69
N VAL A 98 0.20 -3.83 9.73
CA VAL A 98 -1.19 -3.62 9.31
C VAL A 98 -1.71 -4.85 8.55
N GLY A 99 -0.91 -5.43 7.66
CA GLY A 99 -1.26 -6.65 6.94
C GLY A 99 -1.51 -7.82 7.89
N GLY A 100 -0.61 -8.02 8.87
CA GLY A 100 -0.78 -9.02 9.93
C GLY A 100 -2.04 -8.79 10.76
N ALA A 101 -2.29 -7.56 11.20
CA ALA A 101 -3.49 -7.21 11.96
C ALA A 101 -4.79 -7.50 11.19
N LEU A 102 -4.84 -7.16 9.90
CA LEU A 102 -6.01 -7.46 9.06
C LEU A 102 -6.24 -8.97 8.92
N LEU A 103 -5.18 -9.75 8.70
CA LEU A 103 -5.28 -11.21 8.58
C LEU A 103 -5.73 -11.87 9.89
N LEU A 104 -5.20 -11.40 11.03
CA LEU A 104 -5.54 -11.92 12.36
C LEU A 104 -7.00 -11.61 12.75
N THR A 105 -7.51 -10.45 12.33
CA THR A 105 -8.88 -9.99 12.67
C THR A 105 -9.92 -10.32 11.60
N ALA A 106 -9.54 -11.05 10.54
CA ALA A 106 -10.44 -11.41 9.46
C ALA A 106 -11.52 -12.42 9.88
N GLN A 107 -11.25 -13.22 10.91
CA GLN A 107 -12.14 -14.28 11.41
C GLN A 107 -12.83 -13.97 12.74
N SER A 108 -12.42 -12.88 13.41
CA SER A 108 -13.10 -12.33 14.59
C SER A 108 -14.28 -11.48 14.19
#